data_AF-A0A1A8DNT9-F1
#
_entry.id   AF-A0A1A8DNT9-F1
#
_cell.length_a   1.000
_cell.length_b   1.000
_cell.length_c   1.000
_cell.angle_alpha   90.00
_cell.angle_beta   90.00
_cell.angle_gamma   90.00
#
_symmetry.space_group_name_H-M   'P 1'
#
loop_
_entity.id
_entity.type
_entity.pdbx_description
1 polymer ?
#
loop_
_entity_poly.entity_id
_entity_poly.type
_entity_poly.pdbx_seq_one_letter_code
_entity_poly.pdbx_strand_id
1 'polypeptide(L)'
;KQKDASVTTDQKAEEKPQQGKAFNETEAKKQIQINSLCEWKKDRRMVLDGLYKRLKQNRLHQQFCVGPYCISPVAKIVLQKPSGSIVTFRIQISKASK
;
A
#
# COMPACT_ATOMS: atom_id res chain seq x y z
N LYS A 1 18.24 -48.84 3.19
CA LYS A 1 16.94 -49.12 3.87
C LYS A 1 16.29 -47.77 4.19
N GLN A 2 14.96 -47.64 4.07
CA GLN A 2 14.17 -46.49 4.57
C GLN A 2 14.22 -46.46 6.13
N LYS A 3 13.71 -45.49 6.92
CA LYS A 3 13.01 -44.17 6.82
C LYS A 3 13.34 -43.42 8.17
N ASP A 4 12.88 -42.23 8.59
CA ASP A 4 11.89 -41.23 8.15
C ASP A 4 12.19 -39.84 8.78
N ALA A 5 11.42 -38.80 8.39
CA ALA A 5 11.21 -37.49 9.08
C ALA A 5 12.43 -36.59 9.42
N SER A 6 12.53 -35.29 9.05
CA SER A 6 11.59 -34.16 8.94
C SER A 6 11.32 -33.37 10.23
N VAL A 7 11.76 -32.10 10.26
CA VAL A 7 10.88 -30.93 10.46
C VAL A 7 11.54 -29.69 9.84
N THR A 8 10.73 -28.87 9.15
CA THR A 8 11.17 -27.66 8.44
C THR A 8 10.98 -26.41 9.29
N THR A 9 11.90 -25.44 9.18
CA THR A 9 11.58 -24.02 9.42
C THR A 9 12.29 -23.14 8.40
N ASP A 10 11.59 -22.75 7.34
CA ASP A 10 12.04 -21.73 6.41
C ASP A 10 12.19 -20.38 7.15
N GLN A 11 13.42 -19.89 7.28
CA GLN A 11 13.67 -18.52 7.76
C GLN A 11 13.30 -17.52 6.67
N LYS A 12 11.99 -17.30 6.51
CA LYS A 12 11.40 -16.25 5.69
C LYS A 12 12.10 -14.92 5.98
N ALA A 13 12.80 -14.39 4.98
CA ALA A 13 13.68 -13.24 5.14
C ALA A 13 12.96 -12.04 5.77
N GLU A 14 13.32 -11.73 7.00
CA GLU A 14 12.89 -10.51 7.69
C GLU A 14 13.78 -9.36 7.20
N GLU A 15 13.25 -8.52 6.30
CA GLU A 15 13.99 -7.39 5.73
C GLU A 15 14.19 -6.30 6.78
N LYS A 16 15.24 -6.48 7.58
CA LYS A 16 15.64 -5.64 8.71
C LYS A 16 15.81 -4.17 8.26
N PRO A 17 15.28 -3.17 8.99
CA PRO A 17 15.34 -1.78 8.56
C PRO A 17 16.77 -1.29 8.32
N GLN A 18 17.12 -0.97 7.08
CA GLN A 18 18.44 -0.45 6.75
C GLN A 18 18.57 0.99 7.25
N GLN A 19 19.39 1.17 8.29
CA GLN A 19 19.63 2.44 8.98
C GLN A 19 20.60 3.34 8.19
N GLY A 20 20.22 3.73 6.97
CA GLY A 20 21.02 4.50 6.02
C GLY A 20 20.35 5.80 5.58
N LYS A 21 20.69 6.91 6.24
CA LYS A 21 20.03 8.23 6.17
C LYS A 21 18.56 8.21 6.62
N ALA A 22 18.09 9.34 7.16
CA ALA A 22 16.68 9.49 7.51
C ALA A 22 15.83 9.55 6.22
N PHE A 23 14.91 8.61 6.05
CA PHE A 23 14.02 8.58 4.89
C PHE A 23 12.99 9.73 4.95
N ASN A 24 13.21 10.78 4.16
CA ASN A 24 12.28 11.90 4.08
C ASN A 24 11.08 11.60 3.16
N GLU A 25 10.00 11.11 3.76
CA GLU A 25 8.73 10.84 3.08
C GLU A 25 8.07 12.08 2.47
N THR A 26 8.48 13.28 2.85
CA THR A 26 7.95 14.55 2.33
C THR A 26 8.42 14.81 0.90
N GLU A 27 9.68 14.48 0.61
CA GLU A 27 10.36 14.71 -0.68
C GLU A 27 10.25 13.51 -1.63
N ALA A 28 9.93 12.33 -1.11
CA ALA A 28 9.78 11.11 -1.90
C ALA A 28 8.59 11.18 -2.88
N LYS A 29 8.81 10.73 -4.13
CA LYS A 29 7.76 10.63 -5.16
C LYS A 29 6.70 9.63 -4.72
N LYS A 30 5.44 10.06 -4.63
CA LYS A 30 4.34 9.20 -4.16
C LYS A 30 3.52 8.63 -5.32
N GLN A 31 3.16 7.36 -5.22
CA GLN A 31 2.39 6.60 -6.20
C GLN A 31 1.26 5.83 -5.49
N ILE A 32 0.13 5.66 -6.16
CA ILE A 32 -0.97 4.80 -5.71
C ILE A 32 -1.09 3.62 -6.68
N GLN A 33 -1.24 2.42 -6.15
CA GLN A 33 -1.62 1.21 -6.89
C GLN A 33 -3.00 0.75 -6.38
N ILE A 34 -3.97 0.66 -7.30
CA ILE A 34 -5.37 0.38 -6.98
C ILE A 34 -5.70 -1.07 -7.35
N ASN A 35 -6.02 -1.90 -6.35
CA ASN A 35 -6.80 -3.11 -6.55
C ASN A 35 -8.30 -2.76 -6.48
N SER A 36 -9.13 -3.28 -7.38
CA SER A 36 -10.54 -2.91 -7.49
C SER A 36 -11.45 -4.13 -7.41
N LEU A 37 -12.22 -4.25 -6.33
CA LEU A 37 -13.19 -5.32 -6.11
C LEU A 37 -14.63 -4.94 -6.53
N CYS A 38 -14.81 -3.73 -7.05
CA CYS A 38 -16.09 -3.25 -7.57
C CYS A 38 -15.89 -2.26 -8.73
N GLU A 39 -16.95 -1.99 -9.50
CA GLU A 39 -16.94 -0.87 -10.45
C GLU A 39 -17.20 0.46 -9.72
N TRP A 40 -16.36 1.45 -10.02
CA TRP A 40 -16.48 2.85 -9.60
C TRP A 40 -16.23 3.84 -10.75
N LYS A 41 -16.28 3.35 -12.01
CA LYS A 41 -15.94 4.13 -13.22
C LYS A 41 -16.80 5.37 -13.42
N LYS A 42 -18.09 5.31 -13.05
CA LYS A 42 -19.04 6.44 -13.07
C LYS A 42 -18.60 7.54 -12.10
N ASP A 43 -18.15 7.15 -10.91
CA ASP A 43 -17.76 8.04 -9.82
C ASP A 43 -16.25 8.37 -9.81
N ARG A 44 -15.55 8.09 -10.91
CA ARG A 44 -14.08 8.14 -11.03
C ARG A 44 -13.46 9.44 -10.53
N ARG A 45 -14.11 10.59 -10.80
CA ARG A 45 -13.63 11.90 -10.32
C ARG A 45 -13.66 11.97 -8.78
N MET A 46 -14.80 11.66 -8.17
CA MET A 46 -14.97 11.68 -6.71
C MET A 46 -13.96 10.77 -5.99
N VAL A 47 -13.79 9.55 -6.49
CA VAL A 47 -12.83 8.57 -5.92
C VAL A 47 -11.39 9.06 -6.03
N LEU A 48 -10.96 9.55 -7.20
CA LEU A 48 -9.60 10.08 -7.39
C LEU A 48 -9.34 11.36 -6.57
N ASP A 49 -10.32 12.26 -6.45
CA ASP A 49 -10.20 13.47 -5.63
C ASP A 49 -10.08 13.12 -4.13
N GLY A 50 -10.84 12.14 -3.64
CA GLY A 50 -10.74 11.62 -2.28
C GLY A 50 -9.36 11.01 -1.99
N LEU A 51 -8.88 10.16 -2.92
CA LEU A 51 -7.54 9.58 -2.87
C LEU A 51 -6.44 10.65 -2.85
N TYR A 52 -6.52 11.65 -3.73
CA TYR A 52 -5.52 12.70 -3.85
C TYR A 52 -5.49 13.64 -2.62
N LYS A 53 -6.66 13.95 -2.04
CA LYS A 53 -6.77 14.68 -0.76
C LYS A 53 -6.08 13.92 0.37
N ARG A 54 -6.33 12.60 0.52
CA ARG A 54 -5.65 11.77 1.53
C ARG A 54 -4.16 11.58 1.24
N LEU A 55 -3.74 11.55 -0.02
CA LEU A 55 -2.33 11.49 -0.42
C LEU A 55 -1.57 12.75 0.03
N LYS A 56 -2.12 13.95 -0.23
CA LYS A 56 -1.55 15.23 0.23
C LYS A 56 -1.42 15.30 1.75
N GLN A 57 -2.40 14.76 2.48
CA GLN A 57 -2.38 14.67 3.95
C GLN A 57 -1.48 13.54 4.49
N ASN A 58 -0.84 12.74 3.62
CA ASN A 58 -0.11 11.52 3.94
C ASN A 58 -0.91 10.43 4.69
N ARG A 59 -2.26 10.48 4.61
CA ARG A 59 -3.22 9.63 5.34
C ARG A 59 -3.78 8.45 4.54
N LEU A 60 -3.13 8.04 3.44
CA LEU A 60 -3.48 6.81 2.70
C LEU A 60 -3.11 5.51 3.43
N HIS A 61 -2.34 5.58 4.52
CA HIS A 61 -2.06 4.45 5.39
C HIS A 61 -3.23 4.10 6.33
N GLN A 62 -4.34 4.84 6.27
CA GLN A 62 -5.55 4.66 7.08
C GLN A 62 -6.72 4.32 6.17
N GLN A 63 -7.62 3.45 6.63
CA GLN A 63 -8.87 3.15 5.92
C GLN A 63 -9.79 4.38 5.90
N PHE A 64 -10.57 4.57 4.83
CA PHE A 64 -11.58 5.62 4.73
C PHE A 64 -12.64 5.30 3.67
N CYS A 65 -13.75 6.04 3.69
CA CYS A 65 -14.78 5.96 2.66
C CYS A 65 -14.74 7.17 1.72
N VAL A 66 -15.16 6.96 0.48
CA VAL A 66 -15.42 8.02 -0.52
C VAL A 66 -16.76 7.73 -1.18
N GLY A 67 -17.82 8.42 -0.75
CA GLY A 67 -19.19 8.07 -1.12
C GLY A 67 -19.49 6.60 -0.75
N PRO A 68 -20.01 5.77 -1.68
CA PRO A 68 -20.37 4.38 -1.41
C PRO A 68 -19.17 3.41 -1.44
N TYR A 69 -17.93 3.89 -1.52
CA TYR A 69 -16.73 3.06 -1.65
C TYR A 69 -15.86 3.07 -0.38
N CYS A 70 -15.49 1.88 0.09
CA CYS A 70 -14.47 1.68 1.12
C CYS A 70 -13.09 1.59 0.46
N ILE A 71 -12.14 2.36 0.99
CA ILE A 71 -10.75 2.44 0.55
C ILE A 71 -9.87 1.88 1.67
N SER A 72 -9.36 0.67 1.51
CA SER A 72 -8.54 -0.01 2.52
C SER A 72 -7.06 -0.02 2.11
N PRO A 73 -6.11 0.33 3.02
CA PRO A 73 -4.69 0.14 2.76
C PRO A 73 -4.36 -1.36 2.71
N VAL A 74 -3.51 -1.75 1.76
CA VAL A 74 -3.02 -3.13 1.59
C VAL A 74 -1.53 -3.23 1.89
N ALA A 75 -0.74 -2.28 1.39
CA ALA A 75 0.68 -2.16 1.73
C ALA A 75 1.20 -0.75 1.46
N LYS A 76 2.24 -0.34 2.20
CA LYS A 76 3.08 0.82 1.89
C LYS A 76 4.48 0.31 1.57
N ILE A 77 4.92 0.51 0.34
CA ILE A 77 6.23 0.05 -0.16
C ILE A 77 7.10 1.29 -0.37
N VAL A 78 8.26 1.34 0.27
CA VAL A 78 9.26 2.40 0.08
C VAL A 78 10.42 1.84 -0.72
N LEU A 79 10.60 2.33 -1.94
CA LEU A 79 11.73 1.96 -2.81
C LEU A 79 12.72 3.13 -2.85
N GLN A 80 13.82 3.01 -2.12
CA GLN A 80 14.93 3.96 -2.20
C GLN A 80 15.70 3.75 -3.51
N LYS A 81 16.14 4.84 -4.14
CA LYS A 81 17.03 4.83 -5.31
C LYS A 81 18.04 5.98 -5.20
N PRO A 82 19.23 5.88 -5.84
CA PRO A 82 20.19 6.99 -5.88
C PRO A 82 19.62 8.29 -6.46
N SER A 83 18.66 8.20 -7.38
CA SER A 83 17.96 9.33 -8.00
C SER A 83 16.71 9.81 -7.25
N GLY A 84 16.51 9.36 -6.01
CA GLY A 84 15.36 9.74 -5.17
C GLY A 84 14.44 8.56 -4.82
N SER A 85 13.79 8.64 -3.67
CA SER A 85 12.92 7.57 -3.16
C SER A 85 11.49 7.64 -3.72
N ILE A 86 10.84 6.48 -3.85
CA ILE A 86 9.46 6.33 -4.29
C ILE A 86 8.64 5.63 -3.20
N VAL A 87 7.49 6.20 -2.83
CA VAL A 87 6.51 5.57 -1.92
C VAL A 87 5.30 5.10 -2.72
N THR A 88 5.05 3.79 -2.72
CA THR A 88 3.88 3.19 -3.36
C THR A 88 2.88 2.76 -2.29
N PHE A 89 1.71 3.40 -2.28
CA PHE A 89 0.55 2.97 -1.50
C PHE A 89 -0.27 1.98 -2.34
N ARG A 90 -0.24 0.70 -1.98
CA ARG A 90 -1.18 -0.31 -2.48
C ARG A 90 -2.46 -0.21 -1.66
N ILE A 91 -3.58 -0.04 -2.34
CA ILE A 91 -4.90 0.08 -1.74
C ILE A 91 -5.90 -0.83 -2.44
N GLN A 92 -6.98 -1.14 -1.74
CA GLN A 92 -8.13 -1.87 -2.26
C GLN A 92 -9.37 -0.99 -2.23
N ILE A 93 -10.14 -1.00 -3.31
CA ILE A 93 -11.44 -0.32 -3.42
C ILE A 93 -12.54 -1.36 -3.48
N SER A 94 -13.45 -1.33 -2.52
CA SER A 94 -14.68 -2.13 -2.48
C SER A 94 -15.89 -1.21 -2.33
N LYS A 95 -17.11 -1.74 -2.48
CA LYS A 95 -18.28 -1.06 -1.90
C LYS A 95 -18.15 -1.03 -0.38
N ALA A 96 -18.72 -0.02 0.25
CA ALA A 96 -19.04 -0.07 1.66
C ALA A 96 -20.09 -1.15 1.91
N SER A 97 -19.92 -1.93 2.97
CA SER A 97 -21.05 -2.68 3.54
C SER A 97 -22.03 -1.69 4.15
N LYS A 98 -23.29 -2.10 4.24
CA LYS A 98 -24.20 -1.60 5.28
C LYS A 98 -23.86 -2.27 6.61
#